data_AF-A0A838W8V2-F1
#
_entry.id   AF-A0A838W8V2-F1
#
_cell.length_a   1.000
_cell.length_b   1.000
_cell.length_c   1.000
_cell.angle_alpha   90.00
_cell.angle_beta   90.00
_cell.angle_gamma   90.00
#
_symmetry.space_group_name_H-M   'P 1'
#
loop_
_entity.id
_entity.type
_entity.pdbx_description
1 polymer ?
#
loop_
_entity_poly.entity_id
_entity_poly.type
_entity_poly.pdbx_seq_one_letter_code
_entity_poly.pdbx_strand_id
1 'polypeptide(L)' 'MASVAVHIDRVSNTLTVWFGDPASEYICEETGKEVILMKDSAGNVVGFEKPNYRVPDSD' A
#
# COMPACT_ATOMS: atom_id res chain seq x y z
N MET A 1 19.43 -3.05 -7.53
CA MET A 1 18.87 -2.18 -6.47
C MET A 1 17.36 -2.21 -6.62
N ALA A 2 16.62 -2.49 -5.55
CA ALA A 2 15.16 -2.43 -5.55
C ALA A 2 14.71 -1.05 -5.05
N SER A 3 13.69 -0.47 -5.68
CA SER A 3 13.09 0.81 -5.28
C SER A 3 11.77 0.56 -4.56
N VAL A 4 11.51 1.32 -3.51
CA VAL A 4 10.21 1.35 -2.83
C VAL A 4 9.61 2.73 -3.03
N ALA A 5 8.39 2.79 -3.57
CA ALA A 5 7.62 4.03 -3.70
C ALA A 5 6.63 4.13 -2.54
N VAL A 6 6.59 5.30 -1.89
CA VAL A 6 5.73 5.57 -0.74
C VAL A 6 4.89 6.80 -1.05
N HIS A 7 3.57 6.65 -0.97
CA HIS A 7 2.60 7.70 -1.20
C HIS A 7 1.73 7.88 0.04
N ILE A 8 1.66 9.12 0.53
CA ILE A 8 0.79 9.49 1.65
C ILE A 8 -0.24 10.47 1.11
N ASP A 9 -1.49 10.05 1.08
CA ASP A 9 -2.62 10.94 0.85
C ASP A 9 -3.14 11.45 2.20
N ARG A 10 -2.90 12.74 2.46
CA ARG A 10 -3.30 13.42 3.70
C ARG A 10 -4.79 13.75 3.74
N VAL A 11 -5.47 13.79 2.58
CA VAL A 11 -6.90 14.08 2.51
C VAL A 11 -7.70 12.84 2.87
N SER A 12 -7.34 11.69 2.28
CA SER A 12 -7.98 10.40 2.59
C SER A 12 -7.41 9.70 3.83
N ASN A 13 -6.28 10.19 4.38
CA ASN A 13 -5.52 9.52 5.45
C ASN A 13 -5.12 8.10 5.05
N THR A 14 -4.48 7.97 3.89
CA THR A 14 -4.11 6.68 3.32
C THR A 14 -2.61 6.64 3.04
N LEU A 15 -1.99 5.51 3.40
CA LEU A 15 -0.61 5.19 3.06
C LEU A 15 -0.60 4.08 2.03
N THR A 16 -0.04 4.35 0.86
CA THR A 16 0.15 3.35 -0.19
C THR A 16 1.65 3.13 -0.38
N VAL A 17 2.08 1.87 -0.33
CA VAL A 17 3.48 1.48 -0.50
C VAL A 17 3.59 0.46 -1.61
N TRP A 18 4.48 0.73 -2.57
CA TRP A 18 4.78 -0.13 -3.69
C TRP A 18 6.23 -0.59 -3.64
N PHE A 19 6.45 -1.89 -3.75
CA PHE A 19 7.77 -2.49 -3.88
C PHE A 19 7.91 -3.36 -5.14
N GLY A 20 6.81 -3.57 -5.86
CA GLY A 20 6.75 -4.05 -7.25
C GLY A 20 6.19 -2.98 -8.19
N ASP A 21 5.79 -3.39 -9.40
CA ASP A 21 5.17 -2.51 -10.39
C ASP A 21 3.68 -2.28 -10.03
N PRO A 22 3.26 -1.03 -9.74
CA PRO A 22 1.84 -0.74 -9.49
C PRO A 22 0.91 -1.14 -10.63
N ALA A 23 1.39 -1.11 -11.88
CA ALA A 23 0.60 -1.49 -13.05
C ALA A 23 0.32 -3.00 -13.12
N SER A 24 1.02 -3.81 -12.31
CA SER A 24 0.80 -5.25 -12.23
C SER A 24 -0.29 -5.66 -11.24
N GLU A 25 -0.88 -4.70 -10.50
CA GLU A 25 -2.00 -4.98 -9.60
C GLU A 25 -3.16 -5.65 -10.35
N TYR A 26 -3.63 -6.75 -9.78
CA TYR A 26 -4.73 -7.55 -10.31
C TYR A 26 -5.85 -7.75 -9.29
N ILE A 27 -5.51 -7.93 -8.01
CA ILE A 27 -6.47 -8.11 -6.93
C ILE A 27 -6.02 -7.44 -5.64
N CYS A 28 -6.99 -6.86 -4.92
CA CYS A 28 -6.81 -6.32 -3.58
C CYS A 28 -7.41 -7.27 -2.54
N GLU A 29 -6.64 -7.58 -1.51
CA GLU A 29 -7.06 -8.44 -0.40
C GLU A 29 -6.98 -7.67 0.92
N GLU A 30 -8.12 -7.41 1.53
CA GLU A 30 -8.17 -6.84 2.87
C GLU A 30 -7.80 -7.89 3.91
N THR A 31 -6.76 -7.59 4.69
CA THR A 31 -6.41 -8.37 5.88
C THR A 31 -7.21 -7.86 7.07
N GLY A 32 -7.44 -8.71 8.07
CA GLY A 32 -8.13 -8.31 9.31
C GLY A 32 -7.38 -7.31 10.21
N LYS A 33 -6.36 -6.60 9.69
CA LYS A 33 -5.53 -5.62 10.40
C LYS A 33 -5.53 -4.25 9.73
N GLU A 34 -6.60 -3.91 8.99
CA GLU A 34 -6.71 -2.65 8.25
C GLU A 34 -5.53 -2.42 7.29
N VAL A 35 -5.10 -3.50 6.63
CA VAL A 35 -4.09 -3.44 5.57
C VAL A 35 -4.66 -4.19 4.38
N ILE A 36 -4.60 -3.55 3.22
CA ILE A 36 -5.04 -4.10 1.95
C ILE A 36 -3.77 -4.49 1.17
N LEU A 37 -3.65 -5.76 0.81
CA LEU A 37 -2.56 -6.26 -0.01
C LEU A 37 -2.92 -6.13 -1.48
N MET A 38 -2.04 -5.52 -2.27
CA MET A 38 -2.19 -5.38 -3.72
C MET A 38 -1.34 -6.47 -4.36
N LYS A 39 -1.99 -7.42 -5.06
CA LYS A 39 -1.35 -8.62 -5.62
C LYS A 39 -1.40 -8.62 -7.14
N ASP A 40 -0.37 -9.20 -7.75
CA ASP A 40 -0.34 -9.49 -9.18
C ASP A 40 -1.22 -10.70 -9.54
N SER A 41 -1.32 -11.00 -10.84
CA SER A 41 -2.10 -12.13 -11.35
C SER A 41 -1.56 -13.52 -10.96
N ALA A 42 -0.31 -13.59 -10.49
CA ALA A 42 0.29 -14.80 -9.93
C ALA A 42 0.08 -14.91 -8.40
N GLY A 43 -0.54 -13.91 -7.78
CA GLY A 43 -0.80 -13.86 -6.34
C GLY A 43 0.36 -13.32 -5.51
N ASN A 44 1.43 -12.81 -6.13
CA ASN A 44 2.52 -12.16 -5.40
C ASN A 44 2.07 -10.78 -4.94
N VAL A 45 2.40 -10.42 -3.71
CA VAL A 45 2.16 -9.05 -3.23
C VAL A 45 3.15 -8.11 -3.92
N VAL A 46 2.65 -7.03 -4.52
CA VAL A 46 3.45 -5.99 -5.20
C VAL A 46 3.37 -4.63 -4.48
N GLY A 47 2.41 -4.50 -3.55
CA GLY A 47 2.30 -3.37 -2.65
C GLY A 47 1.27 -3.60 -1.55
N PHE A 48 1.10 -2.62 -0.68
CA PHE A 48 0.00 -2.58 0.27
C PHE A 48 -0.54 -1.17 0.46
N GLU A 49 -1.79 -1.09 0.86
CA GLU A 49 -2.44 0.12 1.33
C GLU A 49 -2.81 -0.02 2.80
N LYS A 50 -2.58 1.04 3.57
CA LYS A 50 -3.05 1.18 4.94
C LYS A 50 -4.02 2.38 5.01
N PRO A 51 -5.33 2.14 5.03
CA PRO A 51 -6.31 3.18 5.31
C PRO A 51 -6.15 3.69 6.75
N ASN A 52 -6.76 4.83 7.05
CA ASN A 52 -6.72 5.49 8.36
C ASN A 52 -5.29 5.79 8.87
N TYR A 53 -4.32 5.91 7.97
CA TYR A 53 -2.95 6.26 8.30
C TYR A 53 -2.82 7.77 8.52
N ARG A 54 -2.57 8.15 9.77
CA ARG A 54 -2.18 9.51 10.15
C ARG A 54 -0.72 9.52 10.54
N VAL A 55 0.05 10.41 9.92
CA VAL A 55 1.39 10.72 10.37
C VAL A 55 1.24 11.43 11.72
N PRO A 56 1.77 10.88 12.83
CA PRO A 56 1.74 11.59 14.10
C PRO A 56 2.52 12.91 13.96
N ASP A 57 1.99 13.97 14.56
CA ASP A 57 2.73 15.22 14.69
C ASP A 57 4.05 14.95 15.42
N SER A 58 5.13 15.51 14.91
CA SER A 58 6.42 15.44 15.58
C SER A 58 6.42 16.50 16.68
N ASP A 59 6.42 16.08 17.95
CA ASP A 59 6.75 16.95 19.10
C ASP A 59 8.19 17.49 19.00
#